data_AF-A0A349BUQ3-F1
#
_entry.id   AF-A0A349BUQ3-F1
#
_cell.length_a   1.000
_cell.length_b   1.000
_cell.length_c   1.000
_cell.angle_alpha   90.00
_cell.angle_beta   90.00
_cell.angle_gamma   90.00
#
_symmetry.space_group_name_H-M   'P 1'
#
loop_
_entity.id
_entity.type
_entity.pdbx_description
1 polymer ?
#
loop_
_entity_poly.entity_id
_entity_poly.type
_entity_poly.pdbx_seq_one_letter_code
_entity_poly.pdbx_strand_id
1 'polypeptide(L)'
;NPYYEMIDAQLTTEIFGFFAPTKPKIALELGSLAVRTTARENAAWIAEFNIIMYALASKKSPHSRLKDKTMWMAQEARKHLPASSYAAKMYDFVLSYYQQQIPWEQTRDALHEKYQIRQEDGYQWATLDKSCHGCFAAGINFGASMISLLYGEGDLKETIKIGVLAGWDSDNPTATWSGLLGFMMGKKEVEKTFGRPLSSKFNIHRTRKGFPNNGIDTFENMANMGISIVDRVVIEKMGGHIDTEKDRWIIPN
;
A
#
# COMPACT_ATOMS: atom_id res chain seq x y z
N ASN A 1 -10.78 18.88 -6.77
CA ASN A 1 -10.30 17.94 -7.78
C ASN A 1 -11.50 17.14 -8.28
N PRO A 2 -11.97 17.29 -9.54
CA PRO A 2 -13.07 16.49 -10.08
C PRO A 2 -12.71 15.00 -10.26
N TYR A 3 -11.43 14.65 -10.22
CA TYR A 3 -10.92 13.28 -10.35
C TYR A 3 -10.46 12.70 -9.00
N TYR A 4 -11.13 13.08 -7.90
CA TYR A 4 -10.65 12.72 -6.57
C TYR A 4 -10.80 11.24 -6.19
N GLU A 5 -11.59 10.49 -6.95
CA GLU A 5 -11.83 9.06 -6.77
C GLU A 5 -10.86 8.18 -7.58
N MET A 6 -9.78 8.76 -8.10
CA MET A 6 -8.74 8.03 -8.82
C MET A 6 -7.61 7.58 -7.87
N ILE A 7 -6.78 6.70 -8.38
CA ILE A 7 -5.70 6.02 -7.65
C ILE A 7 -4.52 6.90 -7.20
N ASP A 8 -4.45 8.18 -7.58
CA ASP A 8 -3.28 9.04 -7.35
C ASP A 8 -2.74 9.02 -5.92
N ALA A 9 -3.63 9.08 -4.93
CA ALA A 9 -3.23 9.03 -3.52
C ALA A 9 -2.79 7.62 -3.09
N GLN A 10 -3.36 6.56 -3.66
CA GLN A 10 -3.00 5.17 -3.32
C GLN A 10 -1.55 4.85 -3.70
N LEU A 11 -1.11 5.37 -4.84
CA LEU A 11 0.21 5.13 -5.42
C LEU A 11 1.36 5.92 -4.79
N THR A 12 1.05 7.00 -4.07
CA THR A 12 2.07 8.02 -3.74
C THR A 12 2.21 8.32 -2.26
N THR A 13 1.32 7.80 -1.41
CA THR A 13 1.24 8.22 0.01
C THR A 13 1.60 7.13 1.01
N GLU A 14 1.69 5.87 0.60
CA GLU A 14 2.06 4.75 1.48
C GLU A 14 3.38 4.95 2.25
N ILE A 15 4.34 5.70 1.67
CA ILE A 15 5.62 6.05 2.31
C ILE A 15 5.46 6.79 3.66
N PHE A 16 4.36 7.54 3.86
CA PHE A 16 4.09 8.21 5.14
C PHE A 16 3.93 7.20 6.29
N GLY A 17 3.53 5.96 6.00
CA GLY A 17 3.54 4.88 6.96
C GLY A 17 4.94 4.58 7.49
N PHE A 18 5.93 4.51 6.61
CA PHE A 18 7.32 4.27 7.00
C PHE A 18 7.94 5.43 7.78
N PHE A 19 7.49 6.66 7.56
CA PHE A 19 7.96 7.82 8.32
C PHE A 19 7.48 7.83 9.77
N ALA A 20 6.45 7.07 10.11
CA ALA A 20 5.97 6.94 11.49
C ALA A 20 5.83 5.47 11.92
N PRO A 21 6.96 4.74 12.05
CA PRO A 21 6.94 3.31 12.32
C PRO A 21 6.19 3.02 13.63
N THR A 22 5.34 2.01 13.61
CA THR A 22 4.49 1.54 14.72
C THR A 22 3.38 2.50 15.18
N LYS A 23 3.28 3.71 14.61
CA LYS A 23 2.34 4.76 15.02
C LYS A 23 1.43 5.21 13.87
N PRO A 24 0.42 4.39 13.47
CA PRO A 24 -0.47 4.72 12.36
C PRO A 24 -1.16 6.08 12.46
N LYS A 25 -1.57 6.50 13.66
CA LYS A 25 -2.19 7.82 13.86
C LYS A 25 -1.27 8.97 13.41
N ILE A 26 0.01 8.91 13.78
CA ILE A 26 1.00 9.92 13.39
C ILE A 26 1.28 9.82 11.88
N ALA A 27 1.35 8.60 11.32
CA ALA A 27 1.50 8.40 9.88
C ALA A 27 0.38 9.09 9.08
N LEU A 28 -0.87 8.93 9.52
CA LEU A 28 -2.04 9.57 8.92
C LEU A 28 -1.98 11.10 9.03
N GLU A 29 -1.56 11.63 10.18
CA GLU A 29 -1.37 13.07 10.36
C GLU A 29 -0.31 13.65 9.40
N LEU A 30 0.82 12.95 9.21
CA LEU A 30 1.87 13.34 8.26
C LEU A 30 1.39 13.31 6.80
N GLY A 31 0.65 12.26 6.43
CA GLY A 31 0.16 12.06 5.06
C GLY A 31 -1.08 12.87 4.70
N SER A 32 -1.77 13.46 5.68
CA SER A 32 -3.09 14.09 5.51
C SER A 32 -3.14 15.09 4.36
N LEU A 33 -2.19 16.05 4.30
CA LEU A 33 -2.19 17.05 3.23
C LEU A 33 -1.94 16.42 1.85
N ALA A 34 -1.02 15.46 1.76
CA ALA A 34 -0.70 14.78 0.50
C ALA A 34 -1.91 13.99 -0.03
N VAL A 35 -2.56 13.19 0.83
CA VAL A 35 -3.79 12.47 0.49
C VAL A 35 -4.88 13.43 0.04
N ARG A 36 -5.12 14.50 0.81
CA ARG A 36 -6.16 15.49 0.50
C ARG A 36 -5.78 16.44 -0.64
N THR A 37 -4.59 16.34 -1.22
CA THR A 37 -4.28 17.10 -2.45
C THR A 37 -5.02 16.50 -3.64
N THR A 38 -5.04 15.16 -3.74
CA THR A 38 -5.61 14.46 -4.88
C THR A 38 -6.89 13.72 -4.57
N ALA A 39 -7.08 13.17 -3.35
CA ALA A 39 -8.19 12.27 -3.05
C ALA A 39 -9.19 12.77 -2.00
N ARG A 40 -10.44 12.31 -2.09
CA ARG A 40 -11.49 12.46 -1.05
C ARG A 40 -12.22 11.12 -0.87
N GLU A 41 -13.05 11.04 0.18
CA GLU A 41 -13.95 9.91 0.45
C GLU A 41 -13.23 8.56 0.32
N ASN A 42 -13.72 7.65 -0.54
CA ASN A 42 -13.21 6.29 -0.63
C ASN A 42 -11.75 6.25 -1.07
N ALA A 43 -11.36 7.02 -2.08
CA ALA A 43 -9.97 7.07 -2.52
C ALA A 43 -9.02 7.55 -1.41
N ALA A 44 -9.46 8.50 -0.58
CA ALA A 44 -8.67 8.95 0.55
C ALA A 44 -8.60 7.89 1.66
N TRP A 45 -9.72 7.25 1.99
CA TRP A 45 -9.73 6.19 3.01
C TRP A 45 -8.90 4.98 2.60
N ILE A 46 -8.86 4.65 1.30
CA ILE A 46 -8.00 3.59 0.77
C ILE A 46 -6.52 3.97 0.88
N ALA A 47 -6.15 5.20 0.52
CA ALA A 47 -4.77 5.66 0.70
C ALA A 47 -4.35 5.63 2.19
N GLU A 48 -5.25 6.04 3.08
CA GLU A 48 -5.06 5.99 4.53
C GLU A 48 -4.95 4.53 5.04
N PHE A 49 -5.70 3.58 4.46
CA PHE A 49 -5.52 2.14 4.71
C PHE A 49 -4.09 1.69 4.38
N ASN A 50 -3.56 2.06 3.20
CA ASN A 50 -2.18 1.71 2.81
C ASN A 50 -1.14 2.34 3.76
N ILE A 51 -1.34 3.60 4.18
CA ILE A 51 -0.49 4.27 5.17
C ILE A 51 -0.47 3.49 6.49
N ILE A 52 -1.63 3.04 6.97
CA ILE A 52 -1.73 2.25 8.20
C ILE A 52 -0.98 0.91 8.04
N MET A 53 -1.16 0.22 6.91
CA MET A 53 -0.41 -1.01 6.60
C MET A 53 1.09 -0.78 6.71
N TYR A 54 1.61 0.25 6.06
CA TYR A 54 3.04 0.58 6.05
C TYR A 54 3.55 0.96 7.46
N ALA A 55 2.77 1.72 8.24
CA ALA A 55 3.14 2.06 9.62
C ALA A 55 3.22 0.82 10.54
N LEU A 56 2.40 -0.21 10.29
CA LEU A 56 2.39 -1.43 11.10
C LEU A 56 3.49 -2.42 10.70
N ALA A 57 4.18 -2.23 9.56
CA ALA A 57 5.18 -3.16 9.04
C ALA A 57 6.30 -3.49 10.05
N SER A 58 6.81 -2.48 10.75
CA SER A 58 7.86 -2.63 11.78
C SER A 58 7.32 -2.93 13.18
N LYS A 59 6.00 -3.01 13.36
CA LYS A 59 5.42 -3.30 14.67
C LYS A 59 5.67 -4.77 15.04
N LYS A 60 6.18 -4.98 16.26
CA LYS A 60 6.30 -6.33 16.83
C LYS A 60 4.92 -6.96 16.92
N SER A 61 4.83 -8.21 16.49
CA SER A 61 3.61 -9.00 16.43
C SER A 61 3.94 -10.43 16.88
N PRO A 62 3.00 -11.15 17.52
CA PRO A 62 3.19 -12.57 17.83
C PRO A 62 3.17 -13.47 16.60
N HIS A 63 2.83 -12.94 15.41
CA HIS A 63 2.75 -13.68 14.17
C HIS A 63 4.15 -14.00 13.61
N SER A 64 4.49 -15.29 13.57
CA SER A 64 5.78 -15.77 13.05
C SER A 64 5.84 -15.81 11.52
N ARG A 65 4.68 -15.95 10.85
CA ARG A 65 4.58 -15.99 9.38
C ARG A 65 4.14 -14.64 8.83
N LEU A 66 4.69 -14.26 7.67
CA LEU A 66 4.28 -13.04 6.97
C LEU A 66 2.78 -13.04 6.66
N LYS A 67 2.21 -14.17 6.21
CA LYS A 67 0.77 -14.39 6.03
C LYS A 67 -0.07 -13.85 7.19
N ASP A 68 0.22 -14.34 8.40
CA ASP A 68 -0.58 -14.02 9.57
C ASP A 68 -0.37 -12.56 9.98
N LYS A 69 0.86 -12.05 9.83
CA LYS A 69 1.18 -10.65 10.13
C LYS A 69 0.48 -9.69 9.16
N THR A 70 0.53 -9.93 7.84
CA THR A 70 -0.13 -9.07 6.85
C THR A 70 -1.65 -9.13 6.98
N MET A 71 -2.22 -10.30 7.26
CA MET A 71 -3.65 -10.45 7.55
C MET A 71 -4.07 -9.61 8.77
N TRP A 72 -3.32 -9.69 9.87
CA TRP A 72 -3.58 -8.87 11.06
C TRP A 72 -3.46 -7.37 10.75
N MET A 73 -2.41 -6.95 10.03
CA MET A 73 -2.24 -5.55 9.62
C MET A 73 -3.44 -5.07 8.79
N ALA A 74 -3.91 -5.90 7.86
CA ALA A 74 -5.06 -5.59 7.00
C ALA A 74 -6.35 -5.44 7.82
N GLN A 75 -6.55 -6.29 8.83
CA GLN A 75 -7.68 -6.18 9.76
C GLN A 75 -7.61 -4.91 10.63
N GLU A 76 -6.41 -4.50 11.06
CA GLU A 76 -6.23 -3.23 11.78
C GLU A 76 -6.51 -2.03 10.87
N ALA A 77 -5.98 -2.03 9.64
CA ALA A 77 -6.21 -0.96 8.66
C ALA A 77 -7.69 -0.87 8.23
N ARG A 78 -8.39 -2.01 8.11
CA ARG A 78 -9.83 -2.07 7.79
C ARG A 78 -10.69 -1.30 8.79
N LYS A 79 -10.30 -1.19 10.06
CA LYS A 79 -11.04 -0.41 11.08
C LYS A 79 -11.13 1.08 10.77
N HIS A 80 -10.24 1.59 9.91
CA HIS A 80 -10.25 2.98 9.46
C HIS A 80 -11.27 3.25 8.35
N LEU A 81 -11.69 2.21 7.61
CA LEU A 81 -12.66 2.36 6.53
C LEU A 81 -14.09 2.51 7.10
N PRO A 82 -14.86 3.56 6.73
CA PRO A 82 -16.25 3.68 7.13
C PRO A 82 -17.07 2.48 6.65
N ALA A 83 -17.83 1.84 7.54
CA ALA A 83 -18.52 0.58 7.24
C ALA A 83 -19.52 0.66 6.08
N SER A 84 -20.09 1.83 5.81
CA SER A 84 -21.02 2.06 4.70
C SER A 84 -20.33 2.28 3.35
N SER A 85 -19.02 2.53 3.35
CA SER A 85 -18.23 2.84 2.14
C SER A 85 -18.08 1.61 1.23
N TYR A 86 -17.97 1.82 -0.09
CA TYR A 86 -17.69 0.70 -0.99
C TYR A 86 -16.30 0.12 -0.70
N ALA A 87 -15.34 0.93 -0.22
CA ALA A 87 -14.00 0.45 0.14
C ALA A 87 -14.08 -0.60 1.25
N ALA A 88 -14.81 -0.32 2.33
CA ALA A 88 -15.04 -1.27 3.42
C ALA A 88 -15.69 -2.57 2.91
N LYS A 89 -16.73 -2.45 2.07
CA LYS A 89 -17.46 -3.59 1.53
C LYS A 89 -16.63 -4.40 0.53
N MET A 90 -15.76 -3.77 -0.26
CA MET A 90 -14.84 -4.47 -1.16
C MET A 90 -13.81 -5.29 -0.37
N TYR A 91 -13.25 -4.73 0.69
CA TYR A 91 -12.39 -5.49 1.62
C TYR A 91 -13.14 -6.72 2.17
N ASP A 92 -14.31 -6.50 2.74
CA ASP A 92 -15.09 -7.56 3.40
C ASP A 92 -15.51 -8.65 2.40
N PHE A 93 -15.87 -8.24 1.18
CA PHE A 93 -16.21 -9.14 0.09
C PHE A 93 -15.04 -10.06 -0.27
N VAL A 94 -13.86 -9.51 -0.56
CA VAL A 94 -12.67 -10.31 -0.92
C VAL A 94 -12.25 -11.20 0.25
N LEU A 95 -12.25 -10.68 1.47
CA LEU A 95 -11.92 -11.47 2.67
C LEU A 95 -12.87 -12.65 2.85
N SER A 96 -14.17 -12.47 2.61
CA SER A 96 -15.16 -13.55 2.72
C SER A 96 -14.94 -14.67 1.70
N TYR A 97 -14.54 -14.32 0.47
CA TYR A 97 -14.24 -15.31 -0.58
C TYR A 97 -12.95 -16.07 -0.26
N TYR A 98 -11.94 -15.35 0.24
CA TYR A 98 -10.69 -15.95 0.72
C TYR A 98 -10.94 -16.96 1.85
N GLN A 99 -11.78 -16.61 2.83
CA GLN A 99 -12.14 -17.49 3.95
C GLN A 99 -12.95 -18.72 3.50
N GLN A 100 -13.73 -18.60 2.44
CA GLN A 100 -14.44 -19.71 1.80
C GLN A 100 -13.54 -20.58 0.92
N GLN A 101 -12.24 -20.27 0.84
CA GLN A 101 -11.26 -20.98 0.01
C GLN A 101 -11.62 -20.97 -1.48
N ILE A 102 -12.34 -19.94 -1.93
CA ILE A 102 -12.64 -19.73 -3.35
C ILE A 102 -11.35 -19.28 -4.04
N PRO A 103 -10.94 -19.86 -5.18
CA PRO A 103 -9.74 -19.43 -5.90
C PRO A 103 -9.72 -17.93 -6.21
N TRP A 104 -8.53 -17.35 -6.26
CA TRP A 104 -8.37 -15.90 -6.45
C TRP A 104 -8.93 -15.45 -7.80
N GLU A 105 -8.85 -16.29 -8.83
CA GLU A 105 -9.40 -16.04 -10.17
C GLU A 105 -10.93 -15.87 -10.11
N GLN A 106 -11.61 -16.81 -9.44
CA GLN A 106 -13.07 -16.76 -9.27
C GLN A 106 -13.48 -15.56 -8.40
N THR A 107 -12.67 -15.22 -7.40
CA THR A 107 -12.88 -14.05 -6.54
C THR A 107 -12.73 -12.75 -7.33
N ARG A 108 -11.73 -12.68 -8.20
CA ARG A 108 -11.52 -11.56 -9.13
C ARG A 108 -12.71 -11.39 -10.06
N ASP A 109 -13.20 -12.48 -10.64
CA ASP A 109 -14.36 -12.43 -11.54
C ASP A 109 -15.64 -12.05 -10.80
N ALA A 110 -15.84 -12.56 -9.59
CA ALA A 110 -16.98 -12.18 -8.75
C ALA A 110 -16.91 -10.69 -8.32
N LEU A 111 -15.72 -10.17 -8.04
CA LEU A 111 -15.50 -8.74 -7.76
C LEU A 111 -15.84 -7.89 -8.98
N HIS A 112 -15.35 -8.27 -10.17
CA HIS A 112 -15.64 -7.60 -11.43
C HIS A 112 -17.16 -7.55 -11.70
N GLU A 113 -17.80 -8.70 -11.58
CA GLU A 113 -19.23 -8.87 -11.82
C GLU A 113 -20.08 -8.05 -10.82
N LYS A 114 -19.75 -8.07 -9.53
CA LYS A 114 -20.46 -7.29 -8.50
C LYS A 114 -20.33 -5.78 -8.70
N TYR A 115 -19.11 -5.28 -8.93
CA TYR A 115 -18.84 -3.85 -8.90
C TYR A 115 -18.81 -3.17 -10.28
N GLN A 116 -18.31 -3.82 -11.34
CA GLN A 116 -18.25 -3.20 -12.66
C GLN A 116 -19.44 -3.54 -13.55
N ILE A 117 -20.04 -4.73 -13.42
CA ILE A 117 -21.23 -5.11 -14.21
C ILE A 117 -22.51 -4.67 -13.49
N ARG A 118 -22.72 -5.14 -12.26
CA ARG A 118 -23.94 -4.81 -11.50
C ARG A 118 -23.90 -3.47 -10.77
N GLN A 119 -22.72 -2.84 -10.66
CA GLN A 119 -22.52 -1.52 -10.04
C GLN A 119 -23.13 -1.42 -8.63
N GLU A 120 -23.01 -2.51 -7.87
CA GLU A 120 -23.53 -2.58 -6.51
C GLU A 120 -22.78 -1.62 -5.55
N ASP A 121 -23.37 -1.40 -4.38
CA ASP A 121 -22.79 -0.58 -3.30
C ASP A 121 -22.48 0.88 -3.70
N GLY A 122 -23.14 1.37 -4.75
CA GLY A 122 -22.97 2.73 -5.25
C GLY A 122 -21.71 2.93 -6.10
N TYR A 123 -21.03 1.85 -6.51
CA TYR A 123 -19.83 1.95 -7.35
C TYR A 123 -20.19 2.10 -8.84
N GLN A 124 -20.20 3.34 -9.33
CA GLN A 124 -20.67 3.67 -10.69
C GLN A 124 -19.55 3.94 -11.71
N TRP A 125 -18.28 3.73 -11.33
CA TRP A 125 -17.14 4.14 -12.16
C TRP A 125 -17.05 3.42 -13.51
N ALA A 126 -17.62 2.22 -13.64
CA ALA A 126 -17.68 1.50 -14.91
C ALA A 126 -18.48 2.25 -16.00
N THR A 127 -19.44 3.08 -15.60
CA THR A 127 -20.26 3.87 -16.54
C THR A 127 -19.92 5.36 -16.54
N LEU A 128 -19.45 5.91 -15.42
CA LEU A 128 -19.05 7.32 -15.32
C LEU A 128 -17.75 7.62 -16.07
N ASP A 129 -16.77 6.71 -16.02
CA ASP A 129 -15.54 6.86 -16.78
C ASP A 129 -15.69 6.36 -18.22
N LYS A 130 -15.58 7.29 -19.16
CA LYS A 130 -15.68 7.03 -20.60
C LYS A 130 -14.35 6.62 -21.24
N SER A 131 -13.24 6.73 -20.51
CA SER A 131 -11.91 6.44 -21.06
C SER A 131 -11.60 4.96 -21.05
N CYS A 132 -11.83 4.28 -19.91
CA CYS A 132 -11.53 2.87 -19.76
C CYS A 132 -12.45 2.15 -18.75
N HIS A 133 -13.66 2.66 -18.51
CA HIS A 133 -14.63 2.04 -17.61
C HIS A 133 -14.11 1.87 -16.18
N GLY A 134 -13.38 2.88 -15.70
CA GLY A 134 -12.89 2.96 -14.33
C GLY A 134 -11.63 2.12 -14.08
N CYS A 135 -10.82 1.87 -15.11
CA CYS A 135 -9.61 1.05 -14.97
C CYS A 135 -8.61 1.61 -13.95
N PHE A 136 -8.57 2.93 -13.75
CA PHE A 136 -7.75 3.61 -12.74
C PHE A 136 -8.60 4.23 -11.59
N ALA A 137 -9.85 3.78 -11.43
CA ALA A 137 -10.68 4.19 -10.30
C ALA A 137 -10.18 3.53 -9.02
N ALA A 138 -10.20 4.30 -7.92
CA ALA A 138 -9.64 3.90 -6.63
C ALA A 138 -10.23 2.58 -6.10
N GLY A 139 -11.55 2.40 -6.20
CA GLY A 139 -12.25 1.26 -5.62
C GLY A 139 -11.87 -0.07 -6.25
N ILE A 140 -12.00 -0.22 -7.57
CA ILE A 140 -11.71 -1.52 -8.20
C ILE A 140 -10.25 -1.93 -8.04
N ASN A 141 -9.33 -0.96 -8.08
CA ASN A 141 -7.91 -1.20 -7.82
C ASN A 141 -7.65 -1.55 -6.35
N PHE A 142 -8.40 -0.99 -5.40
CA PHE A 142 -8.37 -1.46 -4.02
C PHE A 142 -8.88 -2.90 -3.88
N GLY A 143 -9.93 -3.29 -4.59
CA GLY A 143 -10.40 -4.67 -4.62
C GLY A 143 -9.33 -5.64 -5.17
N ALA A 144 -8.69 -5.28 -6.28
CA ALA A 144 -7.55 -6.03 -6.83
C ALA A 144 -6.36 -6.10 -5.85
N SER A 145 -6.12 -5.00 -5.15
CA SER A 145 -5.16 -4.88 -4.06
C SER A 145 -5.48 -5.85 -2.92
N MET A 146 -6.74 -5.97 -2.49
CA MET A 146 -7.12 -6.95 -1.47
C MET A 146 -6.99 -8.40 -1.96
N ILE A 147 -7.30 -8.68 -3.23
CA ILE A 147 -7.12 -10.03 -3.80
C ILE A 147 -5.64 -10.42 -3.74
N SER A 148 -4.75 -9.59 -4.27
CA SER A 148 -3.31 -9.88 -4.28
C SER A 148 -2.70 -9.99 -2.88
N LEU A 149 -3.10 -9.13 -1.93
CA LEU A 149 -2.62 -9.19 -0.55
C LEU A 149 -3.04 -10.48 0.16
N LEU A 150 -4.33 -10.82 0.08
CA LEU A 150 -4.90 -11.93 0.86
C LEU A 150 -4.51 -13.28 0.27
N TYR A 151 -4.57 -13.41 -1.06
CA TYR A 151 -4.22 -14.66 -1.75
C TYR A 151 -2.73 -14.83 -2.00
N GLY A 152 -1.95 -13.74 -1.96
CA GLY A 152 -0.50 -13.81 -1.98
C GLY A 152 0.11 -14.34 -0.68
N GLU A 153 -0.64 -14.29 0.43
CA GLU A 153 -0.28 -14.89 1.73
C GLU A 153 1.12 -14.50 2.25
N GLY A 154 1.59 -13.31 1.90
CA GLY A 154 2.93 -12.84 2.26
C GLY A 154 4.08 -13.47 1.46
N ASP A 155 3.80 -14.30 0.44
CA ASP A 155 4.77 -14.69 -0.56
C ASP A 155 4.92 -13.59 -1.61
N LEU A 156 6.15 -13.09 -1.78
CA LEU A 156 6.43 -11.95 -2.66
C LEU A 156 6.13 -12.26 -4.13
N LYS A 157 6.47 -13.46 -4.64
CA LYS A 157 6.25 -13.82 -6.04
C LYS A 157 4.77 -14.03 -6.32
N GLU A 158 4.08 -14.70 -5.42
CA GLU A 158 2.66 -14.99 -5.55
C GLU A 158 1.84 -13.70 -5.48
N THR A 159 2.16 -12.82 -4.52
CA THR A 159 1.52 -11.50 -4.40
C THR A 159 1.69 -10.67 -5.67
N ILE A 160 2.92 -10.63 -6.24
CA ILE A 160 3.20 -9.93 -7.51
C ILE A 160 2.43 -10.58 -8.66
N LYS A 161 2.46 -11.91 -8.77
CA LYS A 161 1.77 -12.65 -9.83
C LYS A 161 0.27 -12.32 -9.83
N ILE A 162 -0.37 -12.40 -8.68
CA ILE A 162 -1.81 -12.12 -8.54
C ILE A 162 -2.11 -10.65 -8.80
N GLY A 163 -1.29 -9.72 -8.28
CA GLY A 163 -1.44 -8.29 -8.52
C GLY A 163 -1.41 -7.93 -10.01
N VAL A 164 -0.46 -8.52 -10.75
CA VAL A 164 -0.35 -8.32 -12.20
C VAL A 164 -1.52 -8.97 -12.96
N LEU A 165 -1.90 -10.20 -12.59
CA LEU A 165 -2.92 -10.96 -13.32
C LEU A 165 -4.38 -10.60 -12.96
N ALA A 166 -4.61 -9.82 -11.90
CA ALA A 166 -5.95 -9.31 -11.58
C ALA A 166 -6.53 -8.40 -12.69
N GLY A 167 -5.66 -7.74 -13.47
CA GLY A 167 -5.97 -7.22 -14.80
C GLY A 167 -6.53 -5.79 -14.90
N TRP A 168 -6.69 -5.06 -13.78
CA TRP A 168 -6.96 -3.62 -13.81
C TRP A 168 -5.65 -2.84 -13.90
N ASP A 169 -5.40 -1.87 -13.01
CA ASP A 169 -4.13 -1.15 -13.00
C ASP A 169 -3.02 -2.02 -12.41
N SER A 170 -2.43 -2.87 -13.27
CA SER A 170 -1.58 -3.99 -12.85
C SER A 170 -0.31 -3.60 -12.08
N ASP A 171 0.17 -2.36 -12.20
CA ASP A 171 1.33 -1.89 -11.45
C ASP A 171 0.96 -1.39 -10.04
N ASN A 172 -0.24 -0.86 -9.82
CA ASN A 172 -0.64 -0.26 -8.56
C ASN A 172 -0.71 -1.25 -7.37
N PRO A 173 -1.62 -2.25 -7.33
CA PRO A 173 -1.61 -3.30 -6.31
C PRO A 173 -0.24 -3.96 -6.13
N THR A 174 0.44 -4.19 -7.25
CA THR A 174 1.74 -4.86 -7.31
C THR A 174 2.81 -4.04 -6.61
N ALA A 175 2.90 -2.73 -6.91
CA ALA A 175 3.87 -1.83 -6.30
C ALA A 175 3.60 -1.67 -4.80
N THR A 176 2.35 -1.44 -4.41
CA THR A 176 1.97 -1.25 -3.00
C THR A 176 2.31 -2.48 -2.15
N TRP A 177 2.00 -3.70 -2.57
CA TRP A 177 2.32 -4.87 -1.73
C TRP A 177 3.74 -5.39 -1.88
N SER A 178 4.34 -5.29 -3.06
CA SER A 178 5.77 -5.65 -3.21
C SER A 178 6.69 -4.70 -2.45
N GLY A 179 6.35 -3.40 -2.37
CA GLY A 179 7.05 -2.43 -1.54
C GLY A 179 6.97 -2.77 -0.06
N LEU A 180 5.76 -3.04 0.44
CA LEU A 180 5.53 -3.46 1.82
C LEU A 180 6.27 -4.77 2.18
N LEU A 181 6.06 -5.82 1.39
CA LEU A 181 6.67 -7.13 1.63
C LEU A 181 8.20 -7.07 1.48
N GLY A 182 8.70 -6.36 0.46
CA GLY A 182 10.12 -6.15 0.26
C GLY A 182 10.79 -5.44 1.43
N PHE A 183 10.12 -4.44 2.02
CA PHE A 183 10.57 -3.79 3.25
C PHE A 183 10.63 -4.78 4.43
N MET A 184 9.60 -5.60 4.62
CA MET A 184 9.52 -6.56 5.73
C MET A 184 10.52 -7.73 5.59
N MET A 185 10.84 -8.14 4.36
CA MET A 185 11.78 -9.23 4.05
C MET A 185 13.24 -8.76 4.03
N GLY A 186 13.47 -7.51 3.61
CA GLY A 186 14.79 -6.94 3.42
C GLY A 186 15.45 -7.34 2.10
N LYS A 187 16.43 -6.53 1.67
CA LYS A 187 17.12 -6.64 0.36
C LYS A 187 17.61 -8.06 0.03
N LYS A 188 18.29 -8.71 0.98
CA LYS A 188 18.91 -10.04 0.76
C LYS A 188 17.88 -11.10 0.39
N GLU A 189 16.75 -11.15 1.08
CA GLU A 189 15.70 -12.11 0.77
C GLU A 189 15.01 -11.77 -0.56
N VAL A 190 14.81 -10.49 -0.89
CA VAL A 190 14.26 -10.09 -2.20
C VAL A 190 15.19 -10.53 -3.35
N GLU A 191 16.50 -10.27 -3.25
CA GLU A 191 17.48 -10.68 -4.26
C GLU A 191 17.53 -12.20 -4.44
N LYS A 192 17.46 -12.93 -3.32
CA LYS A 192 17.36 -14.40 -3.30
C LYS A 192 16.07 -14.89 -3.97
N THR A 193 14.92 -14.27 -3.69
CA THR A 193 13.64 -14.62 -4.31
C THR A 193 13.72 -14.52 -5.83
N PHE A 194 14.36 -13.49 -6.38
CA PHE A 194 14.48 -13.31 -7.84
C PHE A 194 15.75 -13.89 -8.46
N GLY A 195 16.67 -14.44 -7.66
CA GLY A 195 17.93 -14.99 -8.14
C GLY A 195 18.84 -13.96 -8.83
N ARG A 196 18.71 -12.67 -8.47
CA ARG A 196 19.50 -11.59 -9.08
C ARG A 196 19.70 -10.42 -8.12
N PRO A 197 20.82 -9.70 -8.21
CA PRO A 197 21.02 -8.48 -7.44
C PRO A 197 20.07 -7.36 -7.91
N LEU A 198 19.71 -6.48 -6.97
CA LEU A 198 18.96 -5.26 -7.26
C LEU A 198 19.92 -4.14 -7.71
N SER A 199 19.40 -3.21 -8.52
CA SER A 199 20.12 -1.97 -8.83
C SER A 199 20.34 -1.15 -7.55
N SER A 200 21.49 -0.50 -7.42
CA SER A 200 21.73 0.51 -6.37
C SER A 200 21.37 1.93 -6.83
N LYS A 201 21.09 2.12 -8.13
CA LYS A 201 20.84 3.43 -8.73
C LYS A 201 19.42 3.57 -9.23
N PHE A 202 18.90 4.79 -9.17
CA PHE A 202 17.64 5.21 -9.75
C PHE A 202 17.87 6.40 -10.69
N ASN A 203 17.16 6.40 -11.83
CA ASN A 203 17.20 7.50 -12.79
C ASN A 203 15.81 8.13 -12.92
N ILE A 204 15.59 9.24 -12.20
CA ILE A 204 14.32 9.97 -12.26
C ILE A 204 14.12 10.69 -13.60
N HIS A 205 15.19 11.07 -14.32
CA HIS A 205 15.09 11.73 -15.64
C HIS A 205 14.49 10.85 -16.74
N ARG A 206 14.33 9.54 -16.49
CA ARG A 206 13.51 8.68 -17.33
C ARG A 206 12.05 9.16 -17.41
N THR A 207 11.52 9.79 -16.35
CA THR A 207 10.12 10.21 -16.27
C THR A 207 9.93 11.68 -15.86
N ARG A 208 10.86 12.29 -15.12
CA ARG A 208 10.79 13.70 -14.68
C ARG A 208 12.13 14.41 -14.85
N LYS A 209 12.12 15.54 -15.54
CA LYS A 209 13.32 16.37 -15.80
C LYS A 209 13.50 17.44 -14.72
N GLY A 210 14.66 18.09 -14.71
CA GLY A 210 14.94 19.24 -13.84
C GLY A 210 15.53 18.92 -12.46
N PHE A 211 15.71 17.63 -12.15
CA PHE A 211 16.43 17.21 -10.94
C PHE A 211 17.95 17.36 -11.10
N PRO A 212 18.69 17.67 -10.01
CA PRO A 212 20.16 17.67 -9.98
C PRO A 212 20.78 16.33 -10.39
N ASN A 213 22.11 16.28 -10.51
CA ASN A 213 22.89 15.06 -10.78
C ASN A 213 22.45 14.30 -12.05
N ASN A 214 21.95 15.02 -13.07
CA ASN A 214 21.36 14.43 -14.26
C ASN A 214 20.25 13.41 -13.95
N GLY A 215 19.52 13.61 -12.85
CA GLY A 215 18.45 12.73 -12.40
C GLY A 215 18.91 11.39 -11.82
N ILE A 216 20.20 11.20 -11.58
CA ILE A 216 20.74 9.98 -10.98
C ILE A 216 20.85 10.15 -9.47
N ASP A 217 20.32 9.18 -8.74
CA ASP A 217 20.44 9.04 -7.28
C ASP A 217 20.68 7.56 -6.92
N THR A 218 20.96 7.27 -5.65
CA THR A 218 21.10 5.89 -5.13
C THR A 218 20.02 5.55 -4.12
N PHE A 219 19.62 4.28 -4.07
CA PHE A 219 18.65 3.82 -3.08
C PHE A 219 19.19 3.97 -1.65
N GLU A 220 20.50 3.86 -1.43
CA GLU A 220 21.14 4.13 -0.15
C GLU A 220 20.98 5.60 0.28
N ASN A 221 21.16 6.56 -0.64
CA ASN A 221 20.99 7.98 -0.35
C ASN A 221 19.52 8.32 -0.05
N MET A 222 18.58 7.76 -0.84
CA MET A 222 17.15 7.88 -0.56
C MET A 222 16.75 7.30 0.79
N ALA A 223 17.31 6.14 1.17
CA ALA A 223 17.07 5.51 2.46
C ALA A 223 17.61 6.37 3.61
N ASN A 224 18.82 6.95 3.48
CA ASN A 224 19.38 7.86 4.48
C ASN A 224 18.52 9.12 4.66
N MET A 225 17.99 9.68 3.57
CA MET A 225 17.04 10.78 3.64
C MET A 225 15.76 10.37 4.38
N GLY A 226 15.23 9.18 4.07
CA GLY A 226 14.08 8.61 4.78
C GLY A 226 14.32 8.43 6.28
N ILE A 227 15.47 7.87 6.67
CA ILE A 227 15.87 7.71 8.07
C ILE A 227 15.92 9.06 8.77
N SER A 228 16.48 10.10 8.13
CA SER A 228 16.52 11.45 8.73
C SER A 228 15.13 12.04 8.99
N ILE A 229 14.13 11.68 8.16
CA ILE A 229 12.73 12.06 8.39
C ILE A 229 12.17 11.27 9.57
N VAL A 230 12.39 9.95 9.63
CA VAL A 230 11.93 9.10 10.73
C VAL A 230 12.50 9.59 12.06
N ASP A 231 13.80 9.89 12.12
CA ASP A 231 14.49 10.43 13.29
C ASP A 231 13.78 11.66 13.86
N ARG A 232 13.46 12.61 12.98
CA ARG A 232 12.70 13.82 13.33
C ARG A 232 11.30 13.50 13.80
N VAL A 233 10.58 12.59 13.14
CA VAL A 233 9.23 12.19 13.57
C VAL A 233 9.28 11.52 14.94
N VAL A 234 10.24 10.62 15.19
CA VAL A 234 10.42 9.95 16.49
C VAL A 234 10.63 10.96 17.61
N ILE A 235 11.50 11.94 17.41
CA ILE A 235 11.81 12.97 18.42
C ILE A 235 10.66 13.97 18.55
N GLU A 236 10.24 14.61 17.45
CA GLU A 236 9.35 15.77 17.45
C GLU A 236 7.87 15.41 17.57
N LYS A 237 7.46 14.20 17.14
CA LYS A 237 6.04 13.79 17.07
C LYS A 237 5.70 12.61 17.96
N MET A 238 6.65 11.71 18.23
CA MET A 238 6.40 10.53 19.07
C MET A 238 6.87 10.67 20.52
N GLY A 239 7.66 11.70 20.84
CA GLY A 239 8.30 11.83 22.15
C GLY A 239 9.32 10.73 22.44
N GLY A 240 9.87 10.10 21.38
CA GLY A 240 10.91 9.09 21.47
C GLY A 240 12.31 9.66 21.37
N HIS A 241 13.30 8.77 21.28
CA HIS A 241 14.70 9.13 21.08
C HIS A 241 15.44 8.09 20.24
N ILE A 242 16.61 8.47 19.73
CA ILE A 242 17.48 7.64 18.91
C ILE A 242 18.60 7.07 19.80
N ASP A 243 18.76 5.75 19.79
CA ASP A 243 19.85 5.03 20.44
C ASP A 243 20.91 4.75 19.38
N THR A 244 21.89 5.65 19.26
CA THR A 244 22.95 5.61 18.23
C THR A 244 23.97 4.51 18.47
N GLU A 245 24.12 4.04 19.71
CA GLU A 245 25.01 2.93 20.03
C GLU A 245 24.45 1.59 19.53
N LYS A 246 23.12 1.42 19.60
CA LYS A 246 22.44 0.18 19.19
C LYS A 246 21.70 0.30 17.86
N ASP A 247 21.87 1.41 17.16
CA ASP A 247 21.25 1.71 15.86
C ASP A 247 19.74 1.43 15.82
N ARG A 248 19.00 2.05 16.76
CA ARG A 248 17.55 1.81 16.90
C ARG A 248 16.78 3.02 17.42
N TRP A 249 15.50 3.08 17.09
CA TRP A 249 14.55 4.03 17.68
C TRP A 249 13.94 3.47 18.97
N ILE A 250 13.86 4.31 20.00
CA ILE A 250 13.10 4.04 21.21
C ILE A 250 11.80 4.83 21.14
N ILE A 251 10.71 4.13 20.83
CA ILE A 251 9.38 4.71 20.64
C ILE A 251 8.53 4.40 21.88
N PRO A 252 7.97 5.42 22.56
CA PRO A 252 7.06 5.21 23.70
C PRO A 252 5.84 4.39 23.29
N ASN A 253 5.27 3.63 24.23
CA ASN A 253 4.05 2.85 23.97
C ASN A 253 2.87 3.74 23.55
#